data_AF-A0A925QZV3-F1
#
_entry.id   AF-A0A925QZV3-F1
#
_cell.length_a   1.000
_cell.length_b   1.000
_cell.length_c   1.000
_cell.angle_alpha   90.00
_cell.angle_beta   90.00
_cell.angle_gamma   90.00
#
_symmetry.space_group_name_H-M   'P 1'
#
loop_
_entity.id
_entity.type
_entity.pdbx_description
1 polymer ?
#
loop_
_entity_poly.entity_id
_entity_poly.type
_entity_poly.pdbx_seq_one_letter_code
_entity_poly.pdbx_strand_id
1 'polypeptide(L)'
;MPARLFAAAMAAGLTLQPVQYSAGSRQQELHDIIGSFRDSARETVQARGPAATSLYDDRKVAEALTRAQAFHKTGQESRASALLEDTYVYVEEALIRLRDKESVVYDRTFRTPADEFRYLSGLYASYAQLVDQAAKGALATADRKLVDEARAQYAQAQQQSGKNAWGEANKSMDAAGGILLRVLESLGVMAAQ
;
A
#
# COMPACT_ATOMS: atom_id res chain seq x y z
N MET A 1 -11.93 36.76 -24.97
CA MET A 1 -10.55 37.29 -24.89
C MET A 1 -10.03 37.09 -23.47
N PRO A 2 -8.78 36.66 -23.24
CA PRO A 2 -7.85 35.85 -24.07
C PRO A 2 -7.54 34.47 -23.34
N ALA A 3 -7.22 33.34 -23.98
CA ALA A 3 -6.01 33.01 -24.77
C ALA A 3 -4.72 33.28 -23.95
N ARG A 4 -3.71 32.40 -23.82
CA ARG A 4 -3.23 31.24 -24.58
C ARG A 4 -2.00 30.66 -23.84
N LEU A 5 -1.47 29.54 -24.38
CA LEU A 5 -0.18 28.86 -24.14
C LEU A 5 -0.34 27.66 -23.20
N PHE A 6 -0.32 26.41 -23.65
CA PHE A 6 0.64 25.83 -24.61
C PHE A 6 -0.02 24.98 -25.70
N ALA A 7 0.35 25.29 -26.93
CA ALA A 7 0.39 24.32 -28.02
C ALA A 7 1.83 23.84 -28.13
N ALA A 8 2.04 22.51 -28.17
CA ALA A 8 3.08 21.84 -28.94
C ALA A 8 3.16 20.36 -28.54
N ALA A 9 2.61 19.48 -29.36
CA ALA A 9 3.16 18.16 -29.74
C ALA A 9 2.06 17.26 -30.33
N MET A 10 1.51 17.67 -31.48
CA MET A 10 0.91 16.73 -32.43
C MET A 10 2.05 16.21 -33.31
N ALA A 11 2.69 15.12 -32.87
CA ALA A 11 3.62 14.33 -33.68
C ALA A 11 3.80 12.91 -33.09
N ALA A 12 2.69 12.28 -32.74
CA ALA A 12 2.58 10.82 -32.65
C ALA A 12 1.09 10.51 -32.72
N GLY A 13 0.65 9.76 -33.72
CA GLY A 13 -0.74 9.34 -33.91
C GLY A 13 -1.22 8.36 -32.84
N LEU A 14 -1.10 8.70 -31.55
CA LEU A 14 -1.84 8.07 -30.47
C LEU A 14 -2.98 9.01 -30.08
N THR A 15 -4.11 8.85 -30.75
CA THR A 15 -5.38 9.21 -30.12
C THR A 15 -5.50 8.31 -28.89
N LEU A 16 -5.28 8.87 -27.70
CA LEU A 16 -5.74 8.27 -26.45
C LEU A 16 -7.26 8.26 -26.55
N GLN A 17 -7.81 7.22 -27.16
CA GLN A 17 -9.24 6.97 -27.10
C GLN A 17 -9.59 6.80 -25.62
N PRO A 18 -10.58 7.52 -25.09
CA PRO A 18 -11.09 7.21 -23.77
C PRO A 18 -11.55 5.74 -23.82
N VAL A 19 -11.00 4.90 -22.94
CA VAL A 19 -11.41 3.49 -22.83
C VAL A 19 -12.88 3.50 -22.44
N GLN A 20 -13.76 3.29 -23.42
CA GLN A 20 -15.18 3.10 -23.17
C GLN A 20 -15.36 1.71 -22.59
N TYR A 21 -15.35 1.61 -21.26
CA TYR A 21 -15.79 0.41 -20.57
C TYR A 21 -17.29 0.24 -20.82
N SER A 22 -17.69 -0.84 -21.49
CA SER A 22 -19.10 -1.21 -21.55
C SER A 22 -19.58 -1.61 -20.16
N ALA A 23 -20.83 -1.34 -19.81
CA ALA A 23 -21.36 -1.66 -18.48
C ALA A 23 -21.14 -3.13 -18.09
N GLY A 24 -21.16 -4.05 -19.07
CA GLY A 24 -20.85 -5.47 -18.86
C GLY A 24 -19.38 -5.76 -18.51
N SER A 25 -18.41 -5.00 -19.01
CA SER A 25 -17.00 -5.21 -18.64
C SER A 25 -16.72 -4.76 -17.20
N ARG A 26 -17.35 -3.67 -16.76
CA ARG A 26 -17.20 -3.18 -15.38
C ARG A 26 -17.87 -4.08 -14.35
N GLN A 27 -19.06 -4.60 -14.64
CA GLN A 27 -19.73 -5.54 -13.74
C GLN A 27 -18.96 -6.85 -13.57
N GLN A 28 -18.40 -7.38 -14.67
CA GLN A 28 -17.55 -8.57 -14.62
C GLN A 28 -16.30 -8.32 -13.76
N GLU A 29 -15.64 -7.18 -13.97
CA GLU A 29 -14.49 -6.77 -13.16
C GLU A 29 -14.83 -6.70 -11.67
N LEU A 30 -15.96 -6.06 -11.31
CA LEU A 30 -16.41 -6.01 -9.92
C LEU A 30 -16.69 -7.40 -9.36
N HIS A 31 -17.30 -8.30 -10.14
CA HIS A 31 -17.56 -9.66 -9.72
C HIS A 31 -16.26 -10.44 -9.42
N ASP A 32 -15.24 -10.29 -10.26
CA ASP A 32 -13.94 -10.94 -10.09
C ASP A 32 -13.19 -10.38 -8.86
N ILE A 33 -13.20 -9.06 -8.68
CA ILE A 33 -12.58 -8.39 -7.52
C ILE A 33 -13.27 -8.83 -6.22
N ILE A 34 -14.61 -8.80 -6.18
CA ILE A 34 -15.37 -9.24 -5.00
C ILE A 34 -15.06 -10.70 -4.69
N GLY A 35 -14.93 -11.56 -5.70
CA GLY A 35 -14.54 -12.96 -5.53
C GLY A 35 -13.18 -13.10 -4.86
N SER A 36 -12.16 -12.42 -5.39
CA SER A 36 -10.81 -12.44 -4.81
C SER A 36 -10.78 -11.91 -3.37
N PHE A 37 -11.49 -10.81 -3.11
CA PHE A 37 -11.53 -10.21 -1.78
C PHE A 37 -12.27 -11.08 -0.78
N ARG A 38 -13.36 -11.73 -1.21
CA ARG A 38 -14.10 -12.70 -0.41
C ARG A 38 -13.23 -13.89 0.00
N ASP A 39 -12.45 -14.44 -0.92
CA ASP A 39 -11.56 -15.57 -0.62
C ASP A 39 -10.47 -15.15 0.38
N SER A 40 -9.86 -13.98 0.19
CA SER A 40 -8.90 -13.43 1.16
C SER A 40 -9.52 -13.18 2.55
N ALA A 41 -10.77 -12.70 2.60
CA ALA A 41 -11.47 -12.48 3.85
C ALA A 41 -11.75 -13.81 4.57
N ARG A 42 -12.14 -14.85 3.83
CA ARG A 42 -12.36 -16.20 4.37
C ARG A 42 -11.09 -16.81 4.94
N GLU A 43 -9.97 -16.72 4.21
CA GLU A 43 -8.67 -17.20 4.68
C GLU A 43 -8.26 -16.49 5.98
N THR A 44 -8.45 -15.17 6.04
CA THR A 44 -8.12 -14.36 7.22
C THR A 44 -9.00 -14.73 8.42
N VAL A 45 -10.31 -14.93 8.21
CA VAL A 45 -11.23 -15.39 9.27
C VAL A 45 -10.85 -16.79 9.77
N GLN A 46 -10.48 -17.70 8.87
CA GLN A 46 -10.02 -19.04 9.24
C GLN A 46 -8.73 -18.99 10.06
N ALA A 47 -7.77 -18.15 9.67
CA ALA A 47 -6.49 -17.99 10.37
C ALA A 47 -6.64 -17.37 11.76
N ARG A 48 -7.51 -16.36 11.91
CA ARG A 48 -7.73 -15.64 13.18
C ARG A 48 -8.73 -16.32 14.12
N GLY A 49 -9.47 -17.30 13.63
CA GLY A 49 -10.44 -18.06 14.41
C GLY A 49 -11.74 -17.29 14.74
N PRO A 50 -12.56 -17.81 15.69
CA PRO A 50 -13.94 -17.36 15.91
C PRO A 50 -14.12 -15.87 16.23
N ALA A 51 -13.10 -15.22 16.79
CA ALA A 51 -13.13 -13.79 17.09
C ALA A 51 -13.27 -12.91 15.83
N ALA A 52 -12.74 -13.37 14.69
CA ALA A 52 -12.80 -12.66 13.42
C ALA A 52 -14.10 -12.89 12.64
N THR A 53 -14.90 -13.90 13.01
CA THR A 53 -16.17 -14.22 12.32
C THR A 53 -17.19 -13.08 12.39
N SER A 54 -17.16 -12.26 13.44
CA SER A 54 -18.03 -11.09 13.56
C SER A 54 -17.68 -9.93 12.61
N LEU A 55 -16.48 -9.95 12.03
CA LEU A 55 -15.96 -8.88 11.17
C LEU A 55 -16.31 -9.09 9.70
N TYR A 56 -16.75 -10.29 9.32
CA TYR A 56 -17.07 -10.64 7.94
C TYR A 56 -18.19 -11.67 7.85
N ASP A 57 -19.31 -11.26 7.26
CA ASP A 57 -20.42 -12.14 6.89
C ASP A 57 -20.30 -12.59 5.43
N ASP A 58 -19.82 -13.82 5.24
CA ASP A 58 -19.69 -14.46 3.93
C ASP A 58 -21.04 -14.72 3.24
N ARG A 59 -22.09 -15.01 4.02
CA ARG A 59 -23.42 -15.32 3.47
C ARG A 59 -24.00 -14.09 2.81
N LYS A 60 -23.87 -12.93 3.46
CA LYS A 60 -24.30 -11.64 2.89
C LYS A 60 -23.66 -11.37 1.53
N VAL A 61 -22.37 -11.66 1.35
CA VAL A 61 -21.67 -11.47 0.07
C VAL A 61 -22.17 -12.47 -0.98
N ALA A 62 -22.35 -13.74 -0.61
CA ALA A 62 -22.85 -14.77 -1.50
C ALA A 62 -24.27 -14.46 -2.03
N GLU A 63 -25.12 -13.96 -1.14
CA GLU A 63 -26.49 -13.55 -1.47
C GLU A 63 -26.50 -12.33 -2.41
N ALA A 64 -25.63 -11.36 -2.16
CA ALA A 64 -25.51 -10.16 -3.00
C ALA A 64 -25.02 -10.49 -4.42
N LEU A 65 -24.01 -11.35 -4.56
CA LEU A 65 -23.54 -11.83 -5.87
C LEU A 65 -24.64 -12.58 -6.63
N THR A 66 -25.36 -13.47 -5.95
CA THR A 66 -26.48 -14.21 -6.53
C THR A 66 -27.58 -13.27 -7.02
N ARG A 67 -27.92 -12.25 -6.22
CA ARG A 67 -28.91 -11.22 -6.58
C ARG A 67 -28.47 -10.34 -7.73
N ALA A 68 -27.19 -9.93 -7.77
CA ALA A 68 -26.64 -9.15 -8.87
C ALA A 68 -26.73 -9.92 -10.19
N GLN A 69 -26.41 -11.23 -10.16
CA GLN A 69 -26.56 -12.10 -11.33
C GLN A 69 -28.03 -12.24 -11.76
N ALA A 70 -28.97 -12.30 -10.82
CA ALA A 70 -30.40 -12.31 -11.14
C ALA A 70 -30.87 -10.99 -11.78
N PHE A 71 -30.38 -9.84 -11.30
CA PHE A 71 -30.66 -8.55 -11.94
C PHE A 71 -30.12 -8.48 -13.36
N HIS A 72 -28.91 -8.97 -13.61
CA HIS A 72 -28.33 -9.07 -14.95
C HIS A 72 -29.21 -9.93 -15.87
N LYS A 73 -29.61 -11.13 -15.43
CA LYS A 73 -30.49 -12.03 -16.20
C LYS A 73 -31.86 -11.44 -16.53
N THR A 74 -32.34 -10.48 -15.73
CA THR A 74 -33.64 -9.81 -15.95
C THR A 74 -33.49 -8.44 -16.63
N GLY A 75 -32.30 -8.10 -17.13
CA GLY A 75 -32.02 -6.84 -17.83
C GLY A 75 -31.95 -5.60 -16.92
N GLN A 76 -31.89 -5.80 -15.60
CA GLN A 76 -31.82 -4.72 -14.61
C GLN A 76 -30.37 -4.32 -14.32
N GLU A 77 -29.63 -3.94 -15.37
CA GLU A 77 -28.18 -3.70 -15.30
C GLU A 77 -27.77 -2.65 -14.25
N SER A 78 -28.50 -1.54 -14.17
CA SER A 78 -28.21 -0.50 -13.18
C SER A 78 -28.32 -1.00 -11.73
N ARG A 79 -29.25 -1.92 -11.44
CA ARG A 79 -29.40 -2.52 -10.11
C ARG A 79 -28.33 -3.57 -9.84
N ALA A 80 -27.91 -4.32 -10.87
CA ALA A 80 -26.78 -5.23 -10.77
C ALA A 80 -25.49 -4.47 -10.43
N SER A 81 -25.20 -3.39 -11.17
CA SER A 81 -24.02 -2.54 -10.93
C SER A 81 -24.02 -1.94 -9.53
N ALA A 82 -25.12 -1.31 -9.11
CA ALA A 82 -25.20 -0.70 -7.78
C ALA A 82 -24.98 -1.74 -6.66
N LEU A 83 -25.58 -2.92 -6.79
CA LEU A 83 -25.41 -3.99 -5.80
C LEU A 83 -23.97 -4.52 -5.77
N LEU A 84 -23.31 -4.63 -6.92
CA LEU A 84 -21.90 -5.04 -6.98
C LEU A 84 -20.98 -3.99 -6.37
N GLU A 85 -21.22 -2.70 -6.63
CA GLU A 85 -20.44 -1.60 -6.04
C GLU A 85 -20.59 -1.57 -4.50
N ASP A 86 -21.81 -1.66 -3.99
CA ASP A 86 -22.06 -1.74 -2.54
C ASP A 86 -21.39 -2.97 -1.92
N THR A 87 -21.43 -4.10 -2.63
CA THR A 87 -20.80 -5.34 -2.16
C THR A 87 -19.28 -5.22 -2.16
N TYR A 88 -18.69 -4.61 -3.18
CA TYR A 88 -17.26 -4.32 -3.25
C TYR A 88 -16.81 -3.51 -2.03
N VAL A 89 -17.48 -2.38 -1.74
CA VAL A 89 -17.15 -1.52 -0.59
C VAL A 89 -17.26 -2.31 0.72
N TYR A 90 -18.32 -3.10 0.89
CA TYR A 90 -18.48 -3.92 2.09
C TYR A 90 -17.32 -4.92 2.30
N VAL A 91 -16.92 -5.65 1.25
CA VAL A 91 -15.85 -6.66 1.37
C VAL A 91 -14.50 -5.97 1.57
N GLU A 92 -14.25 -4.85 0.90
CA GLU A 92 -13.05 -4.02 1.08
C GLU A 92 -12.93 -3.53 2.54
N GLU A 93 -13.98 -2.92 3.09
CA GLU A 93 -13.99 -2.47 4.49
C GLU A 93 -13.87 -3.61 5.49
N ALA A 94 -14.47 -4.77 5.19
CA ALA A 94 -14.34 -5.96 6.04
C ALA A 94 -12.91 -6.49 6.02
N LEU A 95 -12.26 -6.52 4.85
CA LEU A 95 -10.84 -6.87 4.72
C LEU A 95 -9.96 -5.89 5.48
N ILE A 96 -10.19 -4.59 5.36
CA ILE A 96 -9.44 -3.58 6.13
C ILE A 96 -9.56 -3.85 7.63
N ARG A 97 -10.77 -4.16 8.14
CA ARG A 97 -10.98 -4.51 9.56
C ARG A 97 -10.38 -5.85 9.96
N LEU A 98 -10.45 -6.85 9.09
CA LEU A 98 -9.85 -8.16 9.30
C LEU A 98 -8.31 -8.08 9.31
N ARG A 99 -7.74 -7.09 8.64
CA ARG A 99 -6.31 -6.82 8.58
C ARG A 99 -5.92 -5.64 9.48
N ASP A 100 -6.86 -5.05 10.19
CA ASP A 100 -6.58 -4.02 11.18
C ASP A 100 -5.75 -4.67 12.30
N LYS A 101 -4.56 -4.10 12.51
CA LYS A 101 -3.48 -4.64 13.37
C LYS A 101 -2.75 -5.89 12.85
N GLU A 102 -3.00 -6.33 11.61
CA GLU A 102 -1.97 -7.06 10.88
C GLU A 102 -0.91 -6.05 10.46
N SER A 103 0.09 -5.83 11.31
CA SER A 103 1.42 -5.64 10.76
C SER A 103 1.67 -6.85 9.89
N VAL A 104 1.86 -6.67 8.58
CA VAL A 104 2.35 -7.76 7.73
C VAL A 104 3.74 -8.07 8.25
N VAL A 105 3.82 -8.97 9.24
CA VAL A 105 5.06 -9.57 9.70
C VAL A 105 5.44 -10.52 8.58
N TYR A 106 6.03 -9.97 7.53
CA TYR A 106 6.89 -10.76 6.69
C TYR A 106 7.99 -11.26 7.63
N ASP A 107 7.94 -12.52 8.00
CA ASP A 107 9.08 -13.23 8.58
C ASP A 107 10.18 -13.23 7.50
N ARG A 108 10.91 -12.11 7.39
CA ARG A 108 12.03 -11.95 6.46
C ARG A 108 13.20 -12.67 7.07
N THR A 109 13.32 -13.96 6.72
CA THR A 109 14.53 -14.71 7.01
C THR A 109 15.61 -14.32 6.01
N PHE A 110 16.64 -13.60 6.46
CA PHE A 110 17.81 -13.31 5.64
C PHE A 110 18.77 -14.51 5.64
N ARG A 111 19.28 -14.88 4.46
CA ARG A 111 20.23 -15.99 4.33
C ARG A 111 21.57 -15.68 4.98
N THR A 112 21.96 -14.41 4.97
CA THR A 112 23.19 -13.92 5.61
C THR A 112 22.97 -12.55 6.24
N PRO A 113 23.75 -12.17 7.27
CA PRO A 113 23.75 -10.81 7.81
C PRO A 113 24.06 -9.73 6.76
N ALA A 114 24.82 -10.06 5.71
CA ALA A 114 25.09 -9.14 4.60
C ALA A 114 23.87 -8.92 3.69
N ASP A 115 22.99 -9.92 3.54
CA ASP A 115 21.73 -9.75 2.81
C ASP A 115 20.75 -8.87 3.58
N GLU A 116 20.71 -9.02 4.91
CA GLU A 116 19.97 -8.12 5.81
C GLU A 116 20.49 -6.68 5.68
N PHE A 117 21.81 -6.47 5.72
CA PHE A 117 22.41 -5.15 5.53
C PHE A 117 22.00 -4.51 4.19
N ARG A 118 22.01 -5.28 3.10
CA ARG A 118 21.63 -4.81 1.76
C ARG A 118 20.16 -4.38 1.74
N TYR A 119 19.30 -5.16 2.37
CA TYR A 119 17.88 -4.83 2.50
C TYR A 119 17.66 -3.54 3.31
N LEU A 120 18.25 -3.45 4.51
CA LEU A 120 18.13 -2.28 5.38
C LEU A 120 18.71 -1.02 4.72
N SER A 121 19.79 -1.15 3.96
CA SER A 121 20.35 -0.04 3.14
C SER A 121 19.35 0.47 2.10
N GLY A 122 18.61 -0.44 1.46
CA GLY A 122 17.54 -0.10 0.52
C GLY A 122 16.39 0.64 1.20
N LEU A 123 15.94 0.16 2.36
CA LEU A 123 14.91 0.84 3.15
C LEU A 123 15.34 2.26 3.57
N TYR A 124 16.55 2.40 4.10
CA TYR A 124 17.10 3.69 4.48
C TYR A 124 17.08 4.66 3.29
N ALA A 125 17.54 4.22 2.11
CA ALA A 125 17.54 5.06 0.91
C ALA A 125 16.13 5.49 0.49
N SER A 126 15.15 4.58 0.57
CA SER A 126 13.74 4.91 0.30
C SER A 126 13.19 5.91 1.31
N TYR A 127 13.44 5.74 2.61
CA TYR A 127 13.00 6.70 3.63
C TYR A 127 13.67 8.06 3.47
N ALA A 128 14.97 8.09 3.17
CA ALA A 128 15.70 9.34 2.93
C ALA A 128 15.12 10.12 1.74
N GLN A 129 14.76 9.41 0.66
CA GLN A 129 14.09 10.02 -0.49
C GLN A 129 12.71 10.56 -0.13
N LEU A 130 11.92 9.83 0.66
CA LEU A 130 10.61 10.29 1.12
C LEU A 130 10.73 11.53 2.02
N VAL A 131 11.73 11.58 2.90
CA VAL A 131 11.99 12.75 3.75
C VAL A 131 12.32 13.96 2.89
N ASP A 132 13.17 13.80 1.88
CA ASP A 132 13.54 14.88 0.96
C ASP A 132 12.31 15.42 0.19
N GLN A 133 11.47 14.52 -0.32
CA GLN A 133 10.24 14.87 -1.03
C GLN A 133 9.21 15.56 -0.13
N ALA A 134 9.02 15.03 1.09
CA ALA A 134 8.03 15.54 2.04
C ALA A 134 8.43 16.89 2.66
N ALA A 135 9.73 17.08 2.92
CA ALA A 135 10.26 18.32 3.46
C ALA A 135 10.08 19.51 2.49
N LYS A 136 9.89 19.27 1.18
CA LYS A 136 9.79 20.31 0.14
C LYS A 136 10.93 21.35 0.25
N GLY A 137 12.11 20.93 0.70
CA GLY A 137 13.29 21.79 0.90
C GLY A 137 13.40 22.48 2.27
N ALA A 138 12.48 22.29 3.21
CA ALA A 138 12.56 22.87 4.55
C ALA A 138 12.12 21.90 5.66
N LEU A 139 13.09 21.45 6.45
CA LEU A 139 12.87 20.73 7.70
C LEU A 139 12.91 21.68 8.90
N ALA A 140 12.05 21.43 9.90
CA ALA A 140 12.18 22.06 11.21
C ALA A 140 13.55 21.70 11.82
N THR A 141 14.05 22.55 12.72
CA THR A 141 15.39 22.35 13.32
C THR A 141 15.51 21.03 14.08
N ALA A 142 14.43 20.56 14.72
CA ALA A 142 14.40 19.28 15.41
C ALA A 142 14.56 18.11 14.43
N ASP A 143 13.76 18.09 13.35
CA ASP A 143 13.83 17.04 12.32
C ASP A 143 15.16 17.05 11.58
N ARG A 144 15.75 18.23 11.36
CA ARG A 144 17.06 18.35 10.73
C ARG A 144 18.16 17.66 11.55
N LYS A 145 18.15 17.83 12.87
CA LYS A 145 19.09 17.14 13.77
C LYS A 145 18.92 15.62 13.69
N LEU A 146 17.68 15.15 13.62
CA LEU A 146 17.37 13.72 13.44
C LEU A 146 17.89 13.21 12.10
N VAL A 147 17.70 13.95 11.00
CA VAL A 147 18.24 13.57 9.69
C VAL A 147 19.77 13.51 9.70
N ASP A 148 20.44 14.45 10.36
CA ASP A 148 21.90 14.43 10.49
C ASP A 148 22.39 13.25 11.36
N GLU A 149 21.66 12.92 12.43
CA GLU A 149 21.91 11.73 13.24
C GLU A 149 21.73 10.43 12.44
N ALA A 150 20.67 10.33 11.65
CA ALA A 150 20.43 9.19 10.77
C ALA A 150 21.56 9.00 9.75
N ARG A 151 22.07 10.11 9.17
CA ARG A 151 23.22 10.10 8.26
C ARG A 151 24.50 9.62 8.95
N ALA A 152 24.72 10.03 10.20
CA ALA A 152 25.87 9.57 10.98
C ALA A 152 25.79 8.06 11.26
N GLN A 153 24.61 7.55 11.64
CA GLN A 153 24.38 6.12 11.84
C GLN A 153 24.56 5.31 10.55
N TYR A 154 24.06 5.82 9.42
CA TYR A 154 24.28 5.21 8.11
C TYR A 154 25.77 5.14 7.75
N ALA A 155 26.52 6.23 7.96
CA ALA A 155 27.96 6.24 7.71
C ALA A 155 28.72 5.25 8.59
N GLN A 156 28.34 5.15 9.87
CA GLN A 156 28.90 4.16 10.80
C GLN A 156 28.61 2.73 10.34
N ALA A 157 27.38 2.46 9.89
CA ALA A 157 26.97 1.17 9.36
C ALA A 157 27.81 0.75 8.13
N GLN A 158 28.10 1.69 7.22
CA GLN A 158 28.98 1.47 6.06
C GLN A 158 30.43 1.16 6.46
N GLN A 159 30.94 1.80 7.52
CA GLN A 159 32.28 1.48 8.02
C GLN A 159 32.34 0.09 8.67
N GLN A 160 31.29 -0.31 9.39
CA GLN A 160 31.19 -1.62 10.03
C GLN A 160 31.04 -2.75 8.99
N SER A 161 30.24 -2.54 7.95
CA SER A 161 30.09 -3.50 6.84
C SER A 161 31.41 -3.70 6.08
N GLY A 162 32.19 -2.63 5.86
CA GLY A 162 33.53 -2.72 5.27
C GLY A 162 34.53 -3.55 6.09
N LYS A 163 34.26 -3.75 7.38
CA LYS A 163 35.05 -4.61 8.30
C LYS A 163 34.45 -6.01 8.47
N ASN A 164 33.41 -6.36 7.71
CA ASN A 164 32.59 -7.57 7.89
C ASN A 164 31.95 -7.69 9.29
N ALA A 165 31.80 -6.58 10.02
CA ALA A 165 31.11 -6.52 11.31
C ALA A 165 29.60 -6.38 11.08
N TRP A 166 29.00 -7.42 10.48
CA TRP A 166 27.64 -7.35 9.94
C TRP A 166 26.56 -7.19 11.01
N GLY A 167 26.75 -7.76 12.21
CA GLY A 167 25.79 -7.61 13.30
C GLY A 167 25.71 -6.16 13.79
N GLU A 168 26.85 -5.49 13.93
CA GLU A 168 26.95 -4.08 14.28
C GLU A 168 26.45 -3.19 13.14
N ALA A 169 26.80 -3.53 11.88
CA ALA A 169 26.35 -2.81 10.70
C ALA A 169 24.82 -2.82 10.58
N ASN A 170 24.18 -3.97 10.81
CA ASN A 170 22.71 -4.10 10.78
C ASN A 170 22.07 -3.28 11.90
N LYS A 171 22.61 -3.29 13.12
CA LYS A 171 22.12 -2.47 14.24
C LYS A 171 22.18 -0.97 13.93
N SER A 172 23.31 -0.49 13.40
CA SER A 172 23.47 0.92 13.04
C SER A 172 22.56 1.32 11.88
N MET A 173 22.36 0.42 10.90
CA MET A 173 21.47 0.67 9.76
C MET A 173 19.99 0.70 10.20
N ASP A 174 19.58 -0.22 11.06
CA ASP A 174 18.23 -0.25 11.62
C ASP A 174 17.94 1.02 12.44
N ALA A 175 18.90 1.44 13.28
CA ALA A 175 18.81 2.72 13.99
C ALA A 175 18.67 3.92 13.04
N ALA A 176 19.45 3.96 11.95
CA ALA A 176 19.36 5.01 10.94
C ALA A 176 17.97 5.05 10.29
N GLY A 177 17.43 3.88 9.89
CA GLY A 177 16.09 3.74 9.33
C GLY A 177 14.99 4.19 10.30
N GLY A 178 15.08 3.77 11.56
CA GLY A 178 14.13 4.14 12.62
C GLY A 178 14.13 5.64 12.96
N ILE A 179 15.26 6.34 12.79
CA ILE A 179 15.29 7.80 12.91
C ILE A 179 14.54 8.47 11.75
N LEU A 180 14.76 8.01 10.50
CA LEU A 180 14.07 8.57 9.34
C LEU A 180 12.56 8.30 9.38
N LEU A 181 12.13 7.14 9.87
CA LEU A 181 10.71 6.84 10.08
C LEU A 181 10.07 7.87 11.02
N ARG A 182 10.71 8.20 12.16
CA ARG A 182 10.23 9.23 13.09
C ARG A 182 10.12 10.62 12.47
N VAL A 183 11.04 10.96 11.56
CA VAL A 183 10.96 12.21 10.80
C VAL A 183 9.79 12.18 9.80
N LEU A 184 9.55 11.05 9.14
CA LEU A 184 8.41 10.91 8.24
C LEU A 184 7.06 10.96 8.99
N GLU A 185 7.00 10.44 10.21
CA GLU A 185 5.85 10.57 11.11
C GLU A 185 5.63 12.04 11.51
N SER A 186 6.68 12.79 11.87
CA SER A 186 6.56 14.22 12.22
C SER A 186 6.11 15.07 11.02
N LEU A 187 6.46 14.66 9.80
CA LEU A 187 6.02 15.27 8.54
C LEU A 187 4.61 14.84 8.10
N GLY A 188 3.96 13.92 8.83
CA GLY A 188 2.62 13.42 8.50
C GLY A 188 2.56 12.51 7.27
N VAL A 189 3.70 11.94 6.86
CA VAL A 189 3.80 11.03 5.70
C VAL A 189 3.41 9.61 6.09
N MET A 190 3.60 9.23 7.35
CA MET A 190 3.18 7.94 7.90
C MET A 190 2.37 8.15 9.18
N ALA A 191 1.39 7.29 9.41
CA ALA A 191 0.67 7.26 10.68
C ALA A 191 1.60 6.69 11.77
N ALA A 192 1.66 7.36 12.91
CA ALA A 192 2.25 6.80 14.12
C ALA A 192 1.46 5.53 14.47
N GLN A 193 2.16 4.39 14.52
CA GLN A 193 1.58 3.10 14.93
C GLN A 193 1.32 3.06 16.44
#